data_AF-A0A3A8QFE7-F1
#
_entry.id   AF-A0A3A8QFE7-F1
#
_cell.length_a   1.000
_cell.length_b   1.000
_cell.length_c   1.000
_cell.angle_alpha   90.00
_cell.angle_beta   90.00
_cell.angle_gamma   90.00
#
_symmetry.space_group_name_H-M   'P 1'
#
loop_
_entity.id
_entity.type
_entity.pdbx_description
1 polymer ?
#
loop_
_entity_poly.entity_id
_entity_poly.type
_entity_poly.pdbx_seq_one_letter_code
_entity_poly.pdbx_strand_id
1 'polypeptide(L)'
;MKYQCEACERLVPVESFRVEDGVLTVTCRACGARTLAQSSPAPALSNEVPREGGGGRGGSEGVAVAVPTPESFASAPPVPSRVSVTALRVVRSDAPSAEAPALDGDPFQAPPGHCPKCVAPKREEDGACAQCGLVYANFLPDEHLPSGVLATEWRALLQTWDDDEAHDRLVTLAVGRGELAMAGRLYRLRLARAPGDVKALRGRDEVVRRVTSVVPLASDGPSPELARKVKSMVMGAVLLVALMLVVLLFQLLRGSF
;
A
#
# COMPACT_ATOMS: atom_id res chain seq x y z
N MET A 1 14.86 14.68 -1.10
CA MET A 1 14.50 13.25 -1.34
C MET A 1 13.91 12.66 -0.06
N LYS A 2 13.00 11.69 -0.15
CA LYS A 2 12.40 10.99 1.00
C LYS A 2 12.79 9.51 0.96
N TYR A 3 12.93 8.88 2.12
CA TYR A 3 13.17 7.44 2.24
C TYR A 3 12.21 6.83 3.27
N GLN A 4 11.90 5.54 3.13
CA GLN A 4 11.10 4.81 4.11
C GLN A 4 12.04 4.24 5.17
N CYS A 5 11.85 4.64 6.44
CA CYS A 5 12.65 4.11 7.53
C CYS A 5 12.17 2.70 7.90
N GLU A 6 13.06 1.71 7.85
CA GLU A 6 12.71 0.31 8.16
C GLU A 6 12.31 0.08 9.62
N ALA A 7 12.74 0.95 10.55
CA ALA A 7 12.45 0.78 11.97
C ALA A 7 11.04 1.27 12.38
N CYS A 8 10.53 2.32 11.73
CA CYS A 8 9.23 2.91 12.07
C CYS A 8 8.24 2.95 10.90
N GLU A 9 8.62 2.38 9.75
CA GLU A 9 7.85 2.26 8.51
C GLU A 9 7.32 3.58 7.93
N ARG A 10 7.84 4.73 8.39
CA ARG A 10 7.43 6.06 7.95
C ARG A 10 8.32 6.60 6.82
N LEU A 11 7.70 7.33 5.90
CA LEU A 11 8.38 8.14 4.89
C LEU A 11 8.92 9.44 5.52
N VAL A 12 10.24 9.57 5.57
CA VAL A 12 10.95 10.71 6.19
C VAL A 12 11.84 11.43 5.16
N PRO A 13 11.98 12.77 5.24
CA PRO A 13 12.94 13.51 4.42
C PRO A 13 14.38 13.19 4.86
N VAL A 14 15.31 13.11 3.90
CA VAL A 14 16.75 12.95 4.18
C VAL A 14 17.33 14.30 4.58
N GLU A 15 17.52 14.54 5.87
CA GLU A 15 18.11 15.79 6.40
C GLU A 15 19.58 15.63 6.82
N SER A 16 19.97 14.45 7.32
CA SER A 16 21.36 14.13 7.67
C SER A 16 21.77 12.80 7.04
N PHE A 17 22.85 12.84 6.28
CA PHE A 17 23.48 11.65 5.72
C PHE A 17 24.99 11.75 5.93
N ARG A 18 25.62 10.60 6.12
CA ARG A 18 27.07 10.47 6.22
C ARG A 18 27.52 9.30 5.36
N VAL A 19 28.66 9.46 4.71
CA VAL A 19 29.29 8.37 3.95
C VAL A 19 30.53 7.96 4.74
N GLU A 20 30.53 6.75 5.28
CA GLU A 20 31.67 6.13 5.97
C GLU A 20 32.03 4.84 5.21
N ASP A 21 33.30 4.67 4.85
CA ASP A 21 33.80 3.50 4.11
C ASP A 21 33.02 3.17 2.81
N GLY A 22 32.53 4.21 2.12
CA GLY A 22 31.72 4.05 0.90
C GLY A 22 30.28 3.61 1.13
N VAL A 23 29.83 3.49 2.39
CA VAL A 23 28.46 3.15 2.76
C VAL A 23 27.71 4.42 3.16
N LEU A 24 26.58 4.67 2.50
CA LEU A 24 25.70 5.78 2.85
C LEU A 24 24.87 5.40 4.10
N THR A 25 25.08 6.15 5.17
CA THR A 25 24.32 6.04 6.43
C THR A 25 23.35 7.22 6.55
N VAL A 26 22.06 6.92 6.73
CA VAL A 26 21.01 7.93 6.94
C VAL A 26 20.37 7.72 8.31
N THR A 27 20.23 8.79 9.11
CA THR A 27 19.61 8.71 10.44
C THR A 27 18.17 9.21 10.38
N CYS A 28 17.23 8.39 10.86
CA CYS A 28 15.82 8.75 10.89
C CYS A 28 15.55 9.79 11.97
N ARG A 29 15.04 10.95 11.58
CA ARG A 29 14.65 12.00 12.53
C ARG A 29 13.49 11.59 13.44
N ALA A 30 12.61 10.70 12.97
CA ALA A 30 11.42 10.32 13.74
C ALA A 30 11.73 9.33 14.87
N CYS A 31 12.67 8.39 14.67
CA CYS A 31 12.94 7.32 15.62
C CYS A 31 14.42 7.14 15.99
N GLY A 32 15.33 7.88 15.36
CA GLY A 32 16.77 7.80 15.61
C GLY A 32 17.48 6.60 14.97
N ALA A 33 16.75 5.70 14.30
CA ALA A 33 17.34 4.52 13.67
C ALA A 33 18.27 4.91 12.50
N ARG A 34 19.38 4.18 12.36
CA ARG A 34 20.34 4.35 11.26
C ARG A 34 20.04 3.32 10.16
N THR A 35 19.90 3.78 8.93
CA THR A 35 19.70 2.93 7.75
C THR A 35 20.97 2.98 6.91
N LEU A 36 21.50 1.81 6.55
CA LEU A 36 22.71 1.64 5.74
C LEU A 36 22.29 1.27 4.33
N ALA A 37 22.62 2.10 3.34
CA ALA A 37 22.49 1.73 1.94
C ALA A 37 23.84 1.16 1.47
N GLN A 38 23.99 -0.17 1.56
CA GLN A 38 25.05 -0.85 0.82
C GLN A 38 24.67 -0.84 -0.66
N SER A 39 25.58 -0.34 -1.49
CA SER A 39 25.54 -0.62 -2.92
C SER A 39 25.65 -2.14 -3.07
N SER A 40 24.54 -2.76 -3.47
CA SER A 40 24.50 -4.20 -3.76
C SER A 40 25.66 -4.51 -4.71
N PRO A 41 26.61 -5.40 -4.34
CA PRO A 41 27.68 -5.75 -5.26
C PRO A 41 27.07 -6.30 -6.53
N ALA A 42 27.45 -5.73 -7.68
CA ALA A 42 27.07 -6.25 -8.98
C ALA A 42 27.39 -7.76 -9.01
N PRO A 43 26.50 -8.63 -9.53
CA PRO A 43 26.74 -10.06 -9.55
C PRO A 43 28.03 -10.33 -10.32
N ALA A 44 29.08 -10.75 -9.60
CA ALA A 44 30.34 -11.13 -10.18
C ALA A 44 30.10 -12.38 -11.04
N LEU A 45 30.17 -12.19 -12.36
CA LEU A 45 30.40 -13.25 -13.33
C LEU A 45 31.70 -13.97 -12.92
N SER A 46 31.55 -15.13 -12.31
CA SER A 46 32.66 -16.04 -12.01
C SER A 46 33.12 -16.70 -13.30
N ASN A 47 34.24 -16.23 -13.85
CA ASN A 47 35.10 -17.00 -14.74
C ASN A 47 36.59 -16.76 -14.41
N GLU A 48 37.29 -17.89 -14.32
CA GLU A 48 38.72 -18.14 -14.59
C GLU A 48 39.86 -17.62 -13.68
N VAL A 49 40.48 -18.62 -13.01
CA VAL A 49 41.90 -19.06 -13.06
C VAL A 49 43.01 -18.13 -12.52
N PRO A 50 43.94 -18.65 -11.67
CA PRO A 50 45.02 -17.86 -11.07
C PRO A 50 46.25 -17.75 -12.00
N ARG A 51 46.87 -16.57 -12.04
CA ARG A 51 48.22 -16.39 -12.58
C ARG A 51 49.08 -15.58 -11.61
N GLU A 52 50.13 -16.22 -11.11
CA GLU A 52 51.24 -15.61 -10.39
C GLU A 52 52.03 -14.64 -11.28
N GLY A 53 52.56 -13.58 -10.68
CA GLY A 53 53.65 -12.81 -11.28
C GLY A 53 53.82 -11.38 -10.77
N GLY A 54 54.69 -11.20 -9.76
CA GLY A 54 55.77 -10.21 -9.83
C GLY A 54 55.51 -8.73 -9.50
N GLY A 55 55.95 -8.34 -8.29
CA GLY A 55 56.96 -7.27 -8.10
C GLY A 55 56.64 -5.82 -8.46
N GLY A 56 56.55 -4.96 -7.44
CA GLY A 56 56.62 -3.50 -7.60
C GLY A 56 56.81 -2.79 -6.26
N ARG A 57 58.02 -2.25 -6.06
CA ARG A 57 58.54 -1.58 -4.87
C ARG A 57 58.40 -0.05 -5.02
N GLY A 58 57.94 0.64 -3.99
CA GLY A 58 57.97 2.11 -3.84
C GLY A 58 56.80 2.57 -2.96
N GLY A 59 56.95 3.28 -1.83
CA GLY A 59 58.02 4.15 -1.37
C GLY A 59 57.58 5.61 -1.51
N SER A 60 56.86 6.15 -0.51
CA SER A 60 56.92 7.57 -0.13
C SER A 60 56.15 7.85 1.16
N GLU A 61 56.89 8.40 2.11
CA GLU A 61 56.47 9.05 3.36
C GLU A 61 55.52 10.24 3.09
N GLY A 62 54.69 10.62 4.07
CA GLY A 62 53.98 11.89 3.96
C GLY A 62 52.91 12.20 5.01
N VAL A 63 53.36 12.76 6.13
CA VAL A 63 52.72 13.83 6.91
C VAL A 63 51.49 13.48 7.76
N ALA A 64 51.76 13.41 9.06
CA ALA A 64 50.79 13.55 10.14
C ALA A 64 50.23 14.98 10.18
N VAL A 65 48.90 15.11 10.22
CA VAL A 65 48.20 16.34 10.60
C VAL A 65 47.32 16.03 11.79
N ALA A 66 47.70 16.59 12.93
CA ALA A 66 46.92 16.61 14.15
C ALA A 66 45.65 17.46 13.94
N VAL A 67 44.49 16.92 14.29
CA VAL A 67 43.21 17.62 14.33
C VAL A 67 42.61 17.40 15.74
N PRO A 68 42.05 18.45 16.37
CA PRO A 68 41.91 18.51 17.82
C PRO A 68 40.73 17.71 18.35
N THR A 69 40.94 17.22 19.57
CA THR A 69 39.99 16.59 20.49
C THR A 69 38.80 17.52 20.78
N PRO A 70 37.55 17.13 20.46
CA PRO A 70 36.38 17.63 21.13
C PRO A 70 36.02 16.75 22.32
N GLU A 71 35.43 17.40 23.30
CA GLU A 71 35.27 16.96 24.67
C GLU A 71 34.44 15.69 24.86
N SER A 72 34.83 14.97 25.90
CA SER A 72 34.19 13.79 26.45
C SER A 72 32.75 14.10 26.87
N PHE A 73 31.78 13.65 26.08
CA PHE A 73 30.42 13.44 26.55
C PHE A 73 30.25 11.98 26.95
N ALA A 74 29.69 11.81 28.14
CA ALA A 74 29.49 10.55 28.84
C ALA A 74 28.96 9.42 27.94
N SER A 75 29.59 8.25 28.07
CA SER A 75 29.22 7.02 27.39
C SER A 75 27.76 6.64 27.70
N ALA A 76 26.91 6.69 26.68
CA ALA A 76 25.62 5.98 26.69
C ALA A 76 25.88 4.47 26.54
N PRO A 77 25.09 3.60 27.19
CA PRO A 77 25.29 2.16 27.13
C PRO A 77 25.13 1.63 25.69
N PRO A 78 25.92 0.63 25.27
CA PRO A 78 25.82 0.05 23.93
C PRO A 78 24.47 -0.66 23.78
N VAL A 79 23.59 -0.09 22.95
CA VAL A 79 22.37 -0.75 22.51
C VAL A 79 22.76 -1.78 21.45
N PRO A 80 22.39 -3.06 21.60
CA PRO A 80 22.80 -4.09 20.65
C PRO A 80 22.25 -3.81 19.26
N SER A 81 23.15 -3.59 18.30
CA SER A 81 22.87 -3.54 16.86
C SER A 81 22.25 -4.86 16.41
N ARG A 82 20.93 -4.96 16.39
CA ARG A 82 20.24 -6.03 15.67
C ARG A 82 20.25 -5.69 14.19
N VAL A 83 21.18 -6.30 13.48
CA VAL A 83 21.22 -6.35 12.02
C VAL A 83 20.01 -7.18 11.56
N SER A 84 18.93 -6.50 11.18
CA SER A 84 17.78 -7.15 10.55
C SER A 84 18.13 -7.42 9.09
N VAL A 85 18.76 -8.56 8.83
CA VAL A 85 18.90 -9.06 7.46
C VAL A 85 17.54 -9.60 7.03
N THR A 86 16.79 -8.81 6.24
CA THR A 86 15.63 -9.32 5.50
C THR A 86 16.15 -10.23 4.38
N ALA A 87 16.41 -11.49 4.74
CA ALA A 87 16.68 -12.54 3.78
C ALA A 87 15.46 -12.68 2.86
N LEU A 88 15.67 -12.47 1.56
CA LEU A 88 14.72 -12.85 0.51
C LEU A 88 14.33 -14.32 0.75
N ARG A 89 13.11 -14.56 1.26
CA ARG A 89 12.60 -15.91 1.39
C ARG A 89 12.18 -16.40 0.01
N VAL A 90 13.05 -17.18 -0.62
CA VAL A 90 12.68 -18.04 -1.75
C VAL A 90 11.68 -19.05 -1.22
N VAL A 91 10.40 -18.83 -1.52
CA VAL A 91 9.34 -19.80 -1.22
C VAL A 91 9.50 -20.96 -2.20
N ARG A 92 9.93 -22.12 -1.70
CA ARG A 92 9.94 -23.36 -2.47
C ARG A 92 8.49 -23.77 -2.79
N SER A 93 8.20 -23.96 -4.07
CA SER A 93 6.88 -24.36 -4.57
C SER A 93 6.45 -25.79 -4.19
N ASP A 94 7.34 -26.57 -3.55
CA ASP A 94 7.10 -27.99 -3.25
C ASP A 94 6.62 -28.25 -1.81
N ALA A 95 6.26 -27.20 -1.06
CA ALA A 95 5.64 -27.39 0.25
C ALA A 95 4.27 -28.06 0.07
N PRO A 96 4.01 -29.21 0.71
CA PRO A 96 2.72 -29.89 0.59
C PRO A 96 1.61 -28.91 1.01
N SER A 97 0.66 -28.68 0.10
CA SER A 97 -0.56 -27.92 0.38
C SER A 97 -1.22 -28.54 1.59
N ALA A 98 -1.06 -27.91 2.75
CA ALA A 98 -1.78 -28.28 3.94
C ALA A 98 -3.27 -28.21 3.60
N GLU A 99 -3.96 -29.35 3.71
CA GLU A 99 -5.42 -29.42 3.57
C GLU A 99 -6.04 -28.29 4.38
N ALA A 100 -6.81 -27.45 3.69
CA ALA A 100 -7.36 -26.26 4.29
C ALA A 100 -8.28 -26.68 5.46
N PRO A 101 -8.03 -26.20 6.69
CA PRO A 101 -8.84 -26.59 7.83
C PRO A 101 -10.30 -26.22 7.57
N ALA A 102 -11.21 -27.13 7.94
CA ALA A 102 -12.64 -26.83 7.99
C ALA A 102 -12.83 -25.60 8.88
N LEU A 103 -13.23 -24.49 8.28
CA LEU A 103 -13.37 -23.23 9.01
C LEU A 103 -14.75 -23.19 9.66
N ASP A 104 -14.77 -23.24 10.99
CA ASP A 104 -15.99 -23.08 11.76
C ASP A 104 -16.50 -21.62 11.74
N GLY A 105 -17.82 -21.47 11.65
CA GLY A 105 -18.55 -20.20 11.78
C GLY A 105 -19.06 -19.58 10.47
N ASP A 106 -19.78 -18.46 10.60
CA ASP A 106 -20.33 -17.71 9.48
C ASP A 106 -19.19 -17.10 8.61
N PRO A 107 -19.07 -17.44 7.32
CA PRO A 107 -17.99 -16.95 6.46
C PRO A 107 -18.00 -15.43 6.24
N PHE A 108 -19.09 -14.73 6.57
CA PHE A 108 -19.24 -13.29 6.38
C PHE A 108 -18.88 -12.46 7.63
N GLN A 109 -18.77 -13.12 8.78
CA GLN A 109 -18.41 -12.49 10.06
C GLN A 109 -16.90 -12.53 10.27
N ALA A 110 -16.37 -11.51 10.96
CA ALA A 110 -14.98 -11.52 11.38
C ALA A 110 -14.81 -12.48 12.58
N PRO A 111 -13.71 -13.26 12.64
CA PRO A 111 -13.41 -14.04 13.83
C PRO A 111 -13.22 -13.11 15.05
N PRO A 112 -13.43 -13.62 16.28
CA PRO A 112 -13.17 -12.85 17.50
C PRO A 112 -11.73 -12.31 17.51
N GLY A 113 -11.53 -11.17 18.17
CA GLY A 113 -10.24 -10.48 18.19
C GLY A 113 -9.85 -9.78 16.88
N HIS A 114 -10.74 -9.69 15.89
CA HIS A 114 -10.51 -8.94 14.65
C HIS A 114 -11.52 -7.81 14.45
N CYS A 115 -11.12 -6.76 13.73
CA CYS A 115 -11.99 -5.65 13.36
C CYS A 115 -13.09 -6.12 12.40
N PRO A 116 -14.37 -5.84 12.66
CA PRO A 116 -15.45 -6.38 11.85
C PRO A 116 -15.57 -5.73 10.45
N LYS A 117 -14.99 -4.53 10.24
CA LYS A 117 -14.95 -3.86 8.92
C LYS A 117 -13.76 -4.30 8.07
N CYS A 118 -12.52 -4.20 8.58
CA CYS A 118 -11.30 -4.42 7.80
C CYS A 118 -10.57 -5.73 8.09
N VAL A 119 -11.01 -6.48 9.10
CA VAL A 119 -10.40 -7.75 9.54
C VAL A 119 -8.94 -7.62 10.02
N ALA A 120 -8.51 -6.42 10.43
CA ALA A 120 -7.23 -6.25 11.13
C ALA A 120 -7.34 -6.78 12.57
N PRO A 121 -6.26 -7.31 13.17
CA PRO A 121 -6.25 -7.68 14.60
C PRO A 121 -6.70 -6.51 15.47
N LYS A 122 -7.60 -6.78 16.43
CA LYS A 122 -8.16 -5.81 17.37
C LYS A 122 -7.28 -5.77 18.62
N ARG A 123 -7.04 -4.56 19.14
CA ARG A 123 -6.53 -4.34 20.50
C ARG A 123 -7.71 -4.17 21.43
N GLU A 124 -7.72 -4.85 22.57
CA GLU A 124 -8.89 -4.91 23.46
C GLU A 124 -9.26 -3.57 24.08
N GLU A 125 -8.25 -2.72 24.33
CA GLU A 125 -8.41 -1.42 25.01
C GLU A 125 -8.83 -0.28 24.07
N ASP A 126 -8.77 -0.48 22.75
CA ASP A 126 -9.05 0.56 21.77
C ASP A 126 -10.57 0.62 21.45
N GLY A 127 -11.18 1.78 21.65
CA GLY A 127 -12.57 2.06 21.22
C GLY A 127 -12.75 2.17 19.69
N ALA A 128 -11.64 2.18 18.93
CA ALA A 128 -11.64 2.26 17.48
C ALA A 128 -10.51 1.43 16.85
N CYS A 129 -10.72 0.98 15.61
CA CYS A 129 -9.71 0.22 14.88
C CYS A 129 -8.57 1.13 14.40
N ALA A 130 -7.35 0.84 14.82
CA ALA A 130 -6.15 1.57 14.40
C ALA A 130 -5.88 1.53 12.87
N GLN A 131 -6.40 0.52 12.15
CA GLN A 131 -6.10 0.34 10.73
C GLN A 131 -7.12 0.99 9.78
N CYS A 132 -8.40 1.04 10.15
CA CYS A 132 -9.44 1.61 9.28
C CYS A 132 -10.24 2.75 9.92
N GLY A 133 -9.91 3.13 11.16
CA GLY A 133 -10.59 4.20 11.90
C GLY A 133 -12.02 3.87 12.33
N LEU A 134 -12.49 2.63 12.19
CA LEU A 134 -13.84 2.24 12.62
C LEU A 134 -13.96 2.39 14.14
N VAL A 135 -14.87 3.24 14.60
CA VAL A 135 -15.30 3.27 16.02
C VAL A 135 -16.24 2.09 16.27
N TYR A 136 -15.87 1.19 17.18
CA TYR A 136 -16.57 -0.09 17.35
C TYR A 136 -18.02 0.07 17.82
N ALA A 137 -18.31 1.10 18.64
CA ALA A 137 -19.66 1.40 19.11
C ALA A 137 -20.64 1.78 17.98
N ASN A 138 -20.13 2.24 16.84
CA ASN A 138 -20.95 2.70 15.71
C ASN A 138 -21.02 1.65 14.59
N PHE A 139 -20.55 0.43 14.82
CA PHE A 139 -20.53 -0.60 13.80
C PHE A 139 -21.93 -1.18 13.57
N LEU A 140 -22.42 -1.10 12.33
CA LEU A 140 -23.67 -1.72 11.87
C LEU A 140 -23.34 -2.95 11.01
N PRO A 141 -23.61 -4.19 11.48
CA PRO A 141 -23.26 -5.41 10.75
C PRO A 141 -23.85 -5.49 9.35
N ASP A 142 -25.10 -5.02 9.19
CA ASP A 142 -25.87 -5.17 7.95
C ASP A 142 -25.28 -4.36 6.78
N GLU A 143 -24.61 -3.23 7.05
CA GLU A 143 -23.94 -2.41 6.04
C GLU A 143 -22.69 -3.09 5.45
N HIS A 144 -22.18 -4.12 6.13
CA HIS A 144 -20.95 -4.82 5.77
C HIS A 144 -21.18 -6.22 5.21
N LEU A 145 -22.44 -6.57 4.93
CA LEU A 145 -22.79 -7.80 4.23
C LEU A 145 -22.60 -7.63 2.71
N PRO A 146 -22.07 -8.64 2.01
CA PRO A 146 -22.04 -8.65 0.55
C PRO A 146 -23.44 -8.69 -0.04
N SER A 147 -23.60 -8.26 -1.30
CA SER A 147 -24.86 -8.51 -2.02
C SER A 147 -25.20 -10.00 -2.04
N GLY A 148 -26.49 -10.34 -2.11
CA GLY A 148 -26.94 -11.74 -2.10
C GLY A 148 -26.31 -12.59 -3.22
N VAL A 149 -26.02 -11.97 -4.38
CA VAL A 149 -25.32 -12.63 -5.49
C VAL A 149 -23.89 -12.94 -5.10
N LEU A 150 -23.10 -11.96 -4.66
CA LEU A 150 -21.71 -12.17 -4.25
C LEU A 150 -21.61 -13.14 -3.07
N ALA A 151 -22.55 -13.08 -2.12
CA ALA A 151 -22.64 -14.02 -1.01
C ALA A 151 -22.85 -15.46 -1.47
N THR A 152 -23.73 -15.67 -2.44
CA THR A 152 -24.02 -17.00 -3.00
C THR A 152 -22.81 -17.57 -3.73
N GLU A 153 -22.18 -16.76 -4.57
CA GLU A 153 -20.97 -17.15 -5.31
C GLU A 153 -19.78 -17.39 -4.38
N TRP A 154 -19.65 -16.61 -3.31
CA TRP A 154 -18.64 -16.88 -2.28
C TRP A 154 -18.86 -18.23 -1.59
N ARG A 155 -20.10 -18.58 -1.25
CA ARG A 155 -20.41 -19.90 -0.67
C ARG A 155 -20.12 -21.03 -1.66
N ALA A 156 -20.44 -20.84 -2.95
CA ALA A 156 -20.11 -21.80 -4.00
C ALA A 156 -18.59 -21.98 -4.12
N LEU A 157 -17.82 -20.88 -4.13
CA LEU A 157 -16.36 -20.91 -4.15
C LEU A 157 -15.78 -21.69 -2.95
N LEU A 158 -16.36 -21.53 -1.75
CA LEU A 158 -15.91 -22.29 -0.58
C LEU A 158 -16.09 -23.81 -0.72
N GLN A 159 -16.99 -24.29 -1.58
CA GLN A 159 -17.14 -25.72 -1.89
C GLN A 159 -16.12 -26.21 -2.92
N THR A 160 -15.56 -25.31 -3.72
CA THR A 160 -14.58 -25.61 -4.78
C THR A 160 -13.33 -24.75 -4.61
N TRP A 161 -12.82 -24.68 -3.37
CA TRP A 161 -11.78 -23.71 -3.00
C TRP A 161 -10.47 -23.89 -3.78
N ASP A 162 -10.16 -25.11 -4.21
CA ASP A 162 -8.93 -25.38 -4.97
C ASP A 162 -9.03 -25.00 -6.46
N ASP A 163 -10.23 -24.69 -6.97
CA ASP A 163 -10.48 -24.29 -8.35
C ASP A 163 -10.07 -22.83 -8.60
N ASP A 164 -8.92 -22.63 -9.25
CA ASP A 164 -8.43 -21.31 -9.64
C ASP A 164 -9.41 -20.55 -10.55
N GLU A 165 -10.14 -21.25 -11.42
CA GLU A 165 -11.11 -20.59 -12.29
C GLU A 165 -12.31 -20.08 -11.49
N ALA A 166 -12.71 -20.76 -10.41
CA ALA A 166 -13.77 -20.29 -9.52
C ALA A 166 -13.39 -18.97 -8.84
N HIS A 167 -12.13 -18.83 -8.41
CA HIS A 167 -11.61 -17.57 -7.89
C HIS A 167 -11.67 -16.44 -8.93
N ASP A 168 -11.23 -16.72 -10.15
CA ASP A 168 -11.22 -15.73 -11.23
C ASP A 168 -12.64 -15.32 -11.66
N ARG A 169 -13.59 -16.27 -11.67
CA ARG A 169 -15.02 -16.01 -11.90
C ARG A 169 -15.60 -15.09 -10.84
N LEU A 170 -15.35 -15.36 -9.55
CA LEU A 170 -15.82 -14.52 -8.45
C LEU A 170 -15.26 -13.10 -8.55
N VAL A 171 -13.95 -12.94 -8.77
CA VAL A 171 -13.34 -11.61 -8.88
C VAL A 171 -13.91 -10.86 -10.09
N THR A 172 -14.10 -11.53 -11.23
CA THR A 172 -14.70 -10.93 -12.43
C THR A 172 -16.14 -10.48 -12.19
N LEU A 173 -16.94 -11.28 -11.50
CA LEU A 173 -18.28 -10.88 -11.06
C LEU A 173 -18.23 -9.65 -10.15
N ALA A 174 -17.31 -9.61 -9.18
CA ALA A 174 -17.16 -8.49 -8.27
C ALA A 174 -16.75 -7.19 -9.01
N VAL A 175 -15.92 -7.27 -10.05
CA VAL A 175 -15.62 -6.12 -10.93
C VAL A 175 -16.91 -5.61 -11.59
N GLY A 176 -17.65 -6.50 -12.26
CA GLY A 176 -18.86 -6.14 -13.01
C GLY A 176 -19.95 -5.51 -12.15
N ARG A 177 -19.94 -5.78 -10.84
CA ARG A 177 -20.90 -5.25 -9.87
C ARG A 177 -20.38 -4.07 -9.04
N GLY A 178 -19.11 -3.69 -9.19
CA GLY A 178 -18.49 -2.67 -8.35
C GLY A 178 -18.28 -3.11 -6.88
N GLU A 179 -18.24 -4.41 -6.62
CA GLU A 179 -18.13 -5.00 -5.26
C GLU A 179 -16.72 -5.50 -4.93
N LEU A 180 -15.69 -5.04 -5.65
CA LEU A 180 -14.29 -5.46 -5.42
C LEU A 180 -13.83 -5.26 -3.97
N ALA A 181 -14.23 -4.16 -3.33
CA ALA A 181 -13.89 -3.90 -1.94
C ALA A 181 -14.46 -4.99 -1.00
N MET A 182 -15.65 -5.49 -1.31
CA MET A 182 -16.30 -6.56 -0.55
C MET A 182 -15.63 -7.91 -0.81
N ALA A 183 -15.33 -8.24 -2.07
CA ALA A 183 -14.55 -9.44 -2.41
C ALA A 183 -13.18 -9.45 -1.68
N GLY A 184 -12.48 -8.32 -1.66
CA GLY A 184 -11.23 -8.18 -0.90
C GLY A 184 -11.41 -8.29 0.62
N ARG A 185 -12.57 -7.96 1.18
CA ARG A 185 -12.90 -8.24 2.59
C ARG A 185 -13.09 -9.75 2.82
N LEU A 186 -13.80 -10.45 1.93
CA LEU A 186 -14.04 -11.89 2.04
C LEU A 186 -12.73 -12.70 2.05
N TYR A 187 -11.79 -12.36 1.16
CA TYR A 187 -10.45 -12.99 1.18
C TYR A 187 -9.68 -12.71 2.48
N ARG A 188 -9.77 -11.50 3.06
CA ARG A 188 -9.17 -11.19 4.37
C ARG A 188 -9.84 -11.96 5.51
N LEU A 189 -11.16 -12.15 5.47
CA LEU A 189 -11.88 -12.98 6.43
C LEU A 189 -11.42 -14.44 6.39
N ARG A 190 -11.13 -14.97 5.20
CA ARG A 190 -10.53 -16.30 5.02
C ARG A 190 -9.13 -16.35 5.62
N LEU A 191 -8.27 -15.38 5.30
CA LEU A 191 -6.89 -15.30 5.82
C LEU A 191 -6.81 -15.15 7.34
N ALA A 192 -7.77 -14.47 7.96
CA ALA A 192 -7.83 -14.33 9.41
C ALA A 192 -8.12 -15.67 10.12
N ARG A 193 -8.82 -16.59 9.44
CA ARG A 193 -9.16 -17.91 9.96
C ARG A 193 -8.15 -18.99 9.57
N ALA A 194 -7.60 -18.90 8.37
CA ALA A 194 -6.54 -19.78 7.85
C ALA A 194 -5.32 -18.93 7.44
N PRO A 195 -4.50 -18.49 8.41
CA PRO A 195 -3.27 -17.79 8.09
C PRO A 195 -2.35 -18.69 7.25
N GLY A 196 -2.02 -18.27 6.03
CA GLY A 196 -1.21 -19.07 5.11
C GLY A 196 -1.98 -19.72 3.95
N ASP A 197 -3.29 -19.53 3.86
CA ASP A 197 -4.07 -19.96 2.70
C ASP A 197 -3.58 -19.23 1.42
N VAL A 198 -2.83 -19.96 0.60
CA VAL A 198 -2.19 -19.43 -0.62
C VAL A 198 -3.22 -18.97 -1.64
N LYS A 199 -4.36 -19.67 -1.76
CA LYS A 199 -5.46 -19.29 -2.65
C LYS A 199 -6.11 -18.00 -2.17
N ALA A 200 -6.31 -17.82 -0.86
CA ALA A 200 -6.84 -16.58 -0.32
C ALA A 200 -5.87 -15.40 -0.51
N LEU A 201 -4.57 -15.62 -0.33
CA LEU A 201 -3.53 -14.61 -0.60
C LEU A 201 -3.56 -14.19 -2.08
N ARG A 202 -3.55 -15.16 -3.00
CA ARG A 202 -3.64 -14.92 -4.44
C ARG A 202 -4.91 -14.16 -4.80
N GLY A 203 -6.07 -14.59 -4.30
CA GLY A 203 -7.35 -13.92 -4.54
C GLY A 203 -7.39 -12.49 -4.03
N ARG A 204 -6.82 -12.22 -2.84
CA ARG A 204 -6.66 -10.87 -2.30
C ARG A 204 -5.78 -10.01 -3.20
N ASP A 205 -4.62 -10.53 -3.60
CA ASP A 205 -3.64 -9.80 -4.40
C ASP A 205 -4.19 -9.52 -5.80
N GLU A 206 -4.98 -10.43 -6.36
CA GLU A 206 -5.73 -10.25 -7.60
C GLU A 206 -6.78 -9.13 -7.48
N VAL A 207 -7.54 -9.08 -6.37
CA VAL A 207 -8.46 -7.96 -6.11
C VAL A 207 -7.71 -6.63 -6.06
N VAL A 208 -6.57 -6.57 -5.35
CA VAL A 208 -5.74 -5.36 -5.27
C VAL A 208 -5.25 -4.97 -6.67
N ARG A 209 -4.73 -5.94 -7.43
CA ARG A 209 -4.27 -5.72 -8.81
C ARG A 209 -5.38 -5.10 -9.67
N ARG A 210 -6.60 -5.64 -9.62
CA ARG A 210 -7.74 -5.10 -10.39
C ARG A 210 -8.15 -3.71 -9.93
N VAL A 211 -8.19 -3.44 -8.63
CA VAL A 211 -8.45 -2.09 -8.11
C VAL A 211 -7.40 -1.11 -8.62
N THR A 212 -6.12 -1.48 -8.61
CA THR A 212 -5.04 -0.61 -9.08
C THR A 212 -5.02 -0.42 -10.60
N SER A 213 -5.45 -1.42 -11.39
CA SER A 213 -5.52 -1.30 -12.85
C SER A 213 -6.75 -0.55 -13.35
N VAL A 214 -7.84 -0.55 -12.58
CA VAL A 214 -9.11 0.13 -12.92
C VAL A 214 -9.09 1.60 -12.50
N VAL A 215 -8.06 2.07 -11.80
CA VAL A 215 -7.76 3.50 -11.72
C VAL A 215 -7.12 3.86 -13.07
N PRO A 216 -7.86 4.41 -14.05
CA PRO A 216 -7.17 5.15 -15.10
C PRO A 216 -6.29 6.15 -14.36
N LEU A 217 -5.07 6.38 -14.84
CA LEU A 217 -4.34 7.60 -14.54
C LEU A 217 -5.14 8.78 -15.13
N ALA A 218 -6.36 8.99 -14.66
CA ALA A 218 -7.20 10.15 -14.88
C ALA A 218 -6.63 11.27 -13.99
N SER A 219 -5.38 11.61 -14.25
CA SER A 219 -4.89 12.97 -14.13
C SER A 219 -4.96 13.69 -15.49
N ASP A 220 -5.42 13.04 -16.56
CA ASP A 220 -6.05 13.77 -17.65
C ASP A 220 -7.47 14.12 -17.22
N GLY A 221 -7.61 15.21 -16.46
CA GLY A 221 -8.89 15.88 -16.32
C GLY A 221 -9.50 16.15 -17.70
N PRO A 222 -10.81 16.47 -17.79
CA PRO A 222 -11.39 16.90 -19.06
C PRO A 222 -10.43 17.92 -19.67
N SER A 223 -9.97 17.68 -20.90
CA SER A 223 -8.91 18.50 -21.49
C SER A 223 -9.22 19.96 -21.19
N PRO A 224 -8.24 20.81 -20.84
CA PRO A 224 -8.51 22.19 -20.44
C PRO A 224 -9.29 22.98 -21.51
N GLU A 225 -9.41 22.44 -22.73
CA GLU A 225 -10.30 22.92 -23.77
C GLU A 225 -11.77 22.53 -23.57
N LEU A 226 -12.09 21.28 -23.22
CA LEU A 226 -13.46 20.84 -22.94
C LEU A 226 -14.02 21.53 -21.68
N ALA A 227 -13.22 21.68 -20.63
CA ALA A 227 -13.61 22.43 -19.44
C ALA A 227 -13.90 23.91 -19.76
N ARG A 228 -13.10 24.53 -20.65
CA ARG A 228 -13.37 25.89 -21.14
C ARG A 228 -14.61 25.97 -22.02
N LYS A 229 -14.84 25.01 -22.91
CA LYS A 229 -16.03 24.97 -23.77
C LYS A 229 -17.32 24.83 -22.96
N VAL A 230 -17.34 23.92 -21.97
CA VAL A 230 -18.51 23.74 -21.09
C VAL A 230 -18.76 25.01 -20.27
N LYS A 231 -17.72 25.64 -19.72
CA LYS A 231 -17.86 26.90 -18.99
C LYS A 231 -18.42 28.03 -19.87
N SER A 232 -17.93 28.17 -21.09
CA SER A 232 -18.44 29.16 -22.05
C SER A 232 -19.87 28.88 -22.47
N MET A 233 -20.24 27.60 -22.65
CA MET A 233 -21.60 27.21 -23.01
C MET A 233 -22.59 27.48 -21.87
N VAL A 234 -22.22 27.15 -20.62
CA VAL A 234 -23.03 27.45 -19.44
C VAL A 234 -23.17 28.95 -19.24
N MET A 235 -22.09 29.72 -19.38
CA MET A 235 -22.14 31.19 -19.27
C MET A 235 -23.02 31.82 -20.35
N GLY A 236 -22.94 31.33 -21.59
CA GLY A 236 -23.82 31.76 -22.68
C GLY A 236 -25.29 31.45 -22.43
N ALA A 237 -25.60 30.24 -21.94
CA ALA A 237 -26.97 29.85 -21.61
C ALA A 237 -27.57 30.72 -20.49
N VAL A 238 -26.81 30.98 -19.42
CA VAL A 238 -27.24 31.87 -18.33
C VAL A 238 -27.53 33.28 -18.83
N LEU A 239 -26.67 33.82 -19.70
CA LEU A 239 -26.85 35.17 -20.26
C LEU A 239 -28.10 35.25 -21.15
N LEU A 240 -28.38 34.21 -21.92
CA LEU A 240 -29.54 34.13 -22.81
C LEU A 240 -30.86 34.04 -22.02
N VAL A 241 -30.88 33.25 -20.94
CA VAL A 241 -32.03 33.17 -20.01
C VAL A 241 -32.27 34.51 -19.32
N ALA A 242 -31.20 35.18 -18.86
CA ALA A 242 -31.31 36.50 -18.25
C ALA A 242 -31.87 37.55 -19.23
N LEU A 243 -31.40 37.55 -20.49
CA LEU A 243 -31.91 38.43 -21.53
C LEU A 243 -33.40 38.18 -21.81
N MET A 244 -33.81 36.92 -21.90
CA MET A 244 -35.23 36.57 -22.06
C MET A 244 -36.09 37.10 -20.91
N LEU A 245 -35.64 36.95 -19.67
CA LEU A 245 -36.36 37.48 -18.50
C LEU A 245 -36.52 39.01 -18.57
N VAL A 246 -35.47 39.74 -18.98
CA VAL A 246 -35.54 41.20 -19.13
C VAL A 246 -36.53 41.61 -20.22
N VAL A 247 -36.52 40.93 -21.38
CA VAL A 247 -37.48 41.19 -22.47
C VAL A 247 -38.91 40.92 -21.99
N LEU A 248 -39.12 39.84 -21.25
CA LEU A 248 -40.43 39.46 -20.73
C LEU A 248 -40.95 40.49 -19.71
N LEU A 249 -40.09 40.94 -18.79
CA LEU A 249 -40.37 42.05 -17.88
C LEU A 249 -40.75 43.33 -18.63
N PHE A 250 -40.02 43.67 -19.68
CA PHE A 250 -40.28 44.86 -20.48
C PHE A 250 -41.62 44.78 -21.24
N GLN A 251 -41.98 43.61 -21.75
CA GLN A 251 -43.28 43.37 -22.37
C GLN A 251 -44.43 43.54 -21.36
N LEU A 252 -44.27 43.01 -20.14
CA LEU A 252 -45.25 43.16 -19.06
C LEU A 252 -45.43 44.62 -18.65
N LEU A 253 -44.34 45.38 -18.54
CA LEU A 253 -44.39 46.82 -18.25
C LEU A 253 -45.07 47.59 -19.37
N ARG A 254 -44.76 47.31 -20.64
CA ARG A 254 -45.40 47.97 -21.79
C ARG A 254 -46.89 47.65 -21.91
N GLY A 255 -47.33 46.45 -21.56
CA GLY A 255 -48.74 46.07 -21.60
C GLY A 255 -49.58 46.69 -20.47
N SER A 256 -48.94 47.33 -19.48
CA SER A 256 -49.62 47.95 -18.33
C SER A 256 -49.88 49.45 -18.48
N PHE A 257 -49.37 50.08 -19.55
CA PHE A 257 -49.60 51.48 -19.92
C PHE A 257 -50.51 51.57 -21.16
#